data_AF-A0A485MAU9-F1
#
_entry.id   AF-A0A485MAU9-F1
#
_cell.length_a   1.000
_cell.length_b   1.000
_cell.length_c   1.000
_cell.angle_alpha   90.00
_cell.angle_beta   90.00
_cell.angle_gamma   90.00
#
_symmetry.space_group_name_H-M   'P 1'
#
loop_
_entity.id
_entity.type
_entity.pdbx_description
1 polymer ?
#
loop_
_entity_poly.entity_id
_entity_poly.type
_entity_poly.pdbx_seq_one_letter_code
_entity_poly.pdbx_strand_id
1 'polypeptide(L)'
;MLAFCKLDTLYGTRGKHASLRSDYNLPMHKMLNTDLSRILKSPEIPRALQVPHKKIQCRVLKKYSLKNLRIILKLHPCEKTMHQNTILHWAKNHKFQMDKAGAVLEAKSDKRVLGQKLV
;
A
#
# COMPACT_ATOMS: atom_id res chain seq x y z
N MET A 1 50.27 26.08 34.68
CA MET A 1 50.39 24.90 33.79
C MET A 1 50.80 23.60 34.50
N LEU A 2 51.47 23.65 35.66
CA LEU A 2 51.96 22.45 36.38
C LEU A 2 50.88 21.43 36.81
N ALA A 3 49.65 21.86 37.03
CA ALA A 3 48.57 20.97 37.46
C ALA A 3 48.16 19.94 36.37
N PHE A 4 48.18 20.32 35.10
CA PHE A 4 47.80 19.41 34.01
C PHE A 4 48.81 18.28 33.80
N CYS A 5 50.10 18.56 33.99
CA CYS A 5 51.16 17.55 33.91
C CYS A 5 51.02 16.47 34.98
N LYS A 6 50.47 16.80 36.17
CA LYS A 6 50.24 15.83 37.25
C LYS A 6 49.13 14.82 36.96
N LEU A 7 48.26 15.07 35.98
CA LEU A 7 47.18 14.13 35.63
C LEU A 7 47.72 12.81 35.08
N ASP A 8 48.78 12.85 34.29
CA ASP A 8 49.42 11.65 33.73
C ASP A 8 50.04 10.79 34.85
N THR A 9 50.63 11.41 35.87
CA THR A 9 51.13 10.68 37.06
C THR A 9 50.01 10.11 37.93
N LEU A 10 48.86 10.80 38.00
CA LEU A 10 47.71 10.40 38.82
C LEU A 10 46.93 9.22 38.23
N TYR A 11 46.71 9.23 36.91
CA TYR A 11 45.82 8.28 36.23
C TYR A 11 46.55 7.38 35.23
N GLY A 12 47.75 7.74 34.79
CA GLY A 12 48.49 7.03 33.76
C GLY A 12 47.95 7.28 32.35
N THR A 13 48.40 6.42 31.43
CA THR A 13 47.88 6.32 30.05
C THR A 13 47.38 4.89 29.83
N ARG A 14 46.72 4.60 28.70
CA ARG A 14 46.28 3.21 28.44
C ARG A 14 47.43 2.19 28.38
N GLY A 15 48.64 2.63 28.04
CA GLY A 15 49.81 1.76 27.98
C GLY A 15 50.64 1.74 29.27
N LYS A 16 50.38 2.64 30.23
CA LYS A 16 51.17 2.77 31.47
C LYS A 16 50.25 2.97 32.67
N HIS A 17 50.42 2.12 33.68
CA HIS A 17 49.68 2.23 34.94
C HIS A 17 49.92 3.56 35.65
N ALA A 18 48.97 3.95 36.51
CA ALA A 18 49.12 5.13 37.37
C ALA A 18 50.27 4.93 38.36
N SER A 19 51.09 5.97 38.58
CA SER A 19 52.19 5.91 39.54
C SER A 19 51.75 6.28 40.96
N LEU A 20 50.78 7.19 41.10
CA LEU A 20 50.31 7.65 42.41
C LEU A 20 49.16 6.80 42.97
N ARG A 21 48.33 6.21 42.10
CA ARG A 21 47.16 5.41 42.49
C ARG A 21 47.43 3.92 42.26
N SER A 22 47.50 3.15 43.34
CA SER A 22 47.75 1.72 43.29
C SER A 22 46.66 0.96 42.52
N ASP A 23 47.07 -0.03 41.72
CA ASP A 23 46.22 -0.95 40.97
C ASP A 23 45.16 -0.30 40.06
N TYR A 24 45.44 0.92 39.60
CA TYR A 24 44.55 1.65 38.70
C TYR A 24 45.10 1.73 37.27
N ASN A 25 44.23 1.44 36.30
CA ASN A 25 44.46 1.72 34.88
C ASN A 25 43.19 2.30 34.26
N LEU A 26 43.34 3.05 33.17
CA LEU A 26 42.22 3.61 32.42
C LEU A 26 41.35 2.49 31.82
N PRO A 27 40.01 2.62 31.90
CA PRO A 27 39.11 1.72 31.21
C PRO A 27 39.37 1.69 29.69
N MET A 28 39.31 0.49 29.12
CA MET A 28 39.33 0.34 27.68
C MET A 28 38.05 0.90 27.07
N HIS A 29 38.17 1.76 26.06
CA HIS A 29 37.02 2.07 25.20
C HIS A 29 36.52 0.79 24.55
N LYS A 30 35.19 0.69 24.45
CA LYS A 30 34.54 -0.39 23.70
C LYS A 30 34.67 -0.21 22.19
N MET A 31 34.86 1.02 21.72
CA MET A 31 34.91 1.37 20.31
C MET A 31 36.05 2.35 20.03
N LEU A 32 36.92 2.01 19.07
CA LEU A 32 38.08 2.82 18.69
C LEU A 32 37.67 4.14 18.04
N ASN A 33 36.80 4.06 17.03
CA ASN A 33 36.27 5.21 16.32
C ASN A 33 34.85 5.49 16.78
N THR A 34 34.60 6.65 17.40
CA THR A 34 33.26 7.04 17.88
C THR A 34 32.38 7.67 16.80
N ASP A 35 32.98 8.11 15.68
CA ASP A 35 32.24 8.73 14.58
C ASP A 35 31.58 7.67 13.68
N LEU A 36 30.37 7.29 14.09
CA LEU A 36 29.51 6.38 13.33
C LEU A 36 29.11 6.95 11.97
N SER A 37 29.01 8.27 11.84
CA SER A 37 28.58 8.90 10.58
C SER A 37 29.63 8.70 9.49
N ARG A 38 30.92 8.77 9.85
CA ARG A 38 32.03 8.48 8.95
C ARG A 38 32.07 7.01 8.57
N ILE A 39 31.89 6.10 9.54
CA ILE A 39 31.86 4.66 9.29
C ILE A 39 30.71 4.30 8.35
N LEU A 40 29.49 4.76 8.63
CA LEU A 40 28.30 4.43 7.82
C LEU A 40 28.37 4.98 6.38
N LYS A 41 29.08 6.10 6.18
CA LYS A 41 29.27 6.72 4.87
C LYS A 41 30.55 6.28 4.17
N SER A 42 31.39 5.45 4.80
CA SER A 42 32.62 4.94 4.19
C SER A 42 32.25 4.02 3.03
N PRO A 43 32.99 3.98 1.92
CA PRO A 43 32.53 3.32 0.70
C PRO A 43 32.48 1.79 0.82
N GLU A 44 33.10 1.20 1.84
CA GLU A 44 33.06 -0.24 2.12
C GLU A 44 31.66 -0.71 2.50
N ILE A 45 30.93 0.06 3.32
CA ILE A 45 29.64 -0.35 3.87
C ILE A 45 28.51 -0.30 2.81
N PRO A 46 28.26 0.84 2.11
CA PRO A 46 27.22 0.92 1.08
C PRO A 46 27.46 -0.03 -0.10
N ARG A 47 28.70 -0.47 -0.35
CA ARG A 47 28.99 -1.47 -1.39
C ARG A 47 28.43 -2.85 -1.05
N ALA A 48 28.34 -3.20 0.22
CA ALA A 48 27.78 -4.46 0.69
C ALA A 48 26.26 -4.39 0.96
N LEU A 49 25.71 -3.19 1.09
CA LEU A 49 24.30 -2.98 1.45
C LEU A 49 23.39 -2.93 0.21
N GLN A 50 22.15 -3.38 0.39
CA GLN A 50 21.07 -3.19 -0.58
C GLN A 50 20.52 -1.76 -0.53
N VAL A 51 19.90 -1.32 -1.63
CA VAL A 51 19.22 -0.02 -1.71
C VAL A 51 18.13 0.09 -0.62
N PRO A 52 18.02 1.24 0.09
CA PRO A 52 17.01 1.42 1.13
C PRO A 52 15.57 1.38 0.61
N HIS A 53 14.70 0.59 1.25
CA HIS A 53 13.26 0.58 0.99
C HIS A 53 12.54 1.69 1.78
N LYS A 54 12.46 2.90 1.21
CA LYS A 54 11.85 4.08 1.88
C LYS A 54 10.34 4.23 1.68
N LYS A 55 9.66 3.23 1.09
CA LYS A 55 8.22 3.32 0.79
C LYS A 55 7.40 3.04 2.05
N ILE A 56 6.75 4.07 2.57
CA ILE A 56 5.79 3.94 3.67
C ILE A 56 4.45 3.47 3.07
N GLN A 57 4.00 2.26 3.45
CA GLN A 57 2.69 1.76 3.05
C GLN A 57 1.63 2.20 4.07
N CYS A 58 0.87 3.23 3.73
CA CYS A 58 -0.24 3.69 4.56
C CYS A 58 -1.47 2.77 4.40
N ARG A 59 -2.35 2.77 5.42
CA ARG A 59 -3.62 2.04 5.36
C ARG A 59 -4.48 2.57 4.21
N VAL A 60 -4.83 1.70 3.27
CA VAL A 60 -5.76 2.00 2.18
C VAL A 60 -7.19 1.83 2.68
N LEU A 61 -8.06 2.83 2.43
CA LEU A 61 -9.48 2.73 2.75
C LEU A 61 -10.13 1.65 1.86
N LYS A 62 -10.76 0.66 2.50
CA LYS A 62 -11.53 -0.38 1.80
C LYS A 62 -12.86 0.20 1.33
N LYS A 63 -12.93 0.56 0.05
CA LYS A 63 -14.19 0.93 -0.62
C LYS A 63 -15.03 -0.32 -0.86
N TYR A 64 -16.34 -0.21 -0.67
CA TYR A 64 -17.27 -1.32 -0.90
C TYR A 64 -17.37 -1.65 -2.40
N SER A 65 -17.07 -2.89 -2.76
CA SER A 65 -16.95 -3.33 -4.15
C SER A 65 -18.28 -3.24 -4.90
N LEU A 66 -19.37 -3.82 -4.37
CA LEU A 66 -20.64 -3.87 -5.09
C LEU A 66 -21.24 -2.49 -5.43
N LYS A 67 -20.86 -1.42 -4.71
CA LYS A 67 -21.26 -0.04 -5.04
C LYS A 67 -20.22 0.71 -5.88
N ASN A 68 -18.97 0.26 -5.95
CA ASN A 68 -17.88 0.96 -6.63
C ASN A 68 -17.31 0.16 -7.81
N LEU A 69 -17.76 0.49 -9.02
CA LEU A 69 -17.36 -0.17 -10.26
C LEU A 69 -15.84 -0.27 -10.44
N ARG A 70 -15.06 0.77 -10.13
CA ARG A 70 -13.59 0.74 -10.31
C ARG A 70 -12.93 -0.32 -9.43
N ILE A 71 -13.47 -0.55 -8.23
CA ILE A 71 -12.98 -1.58 -7.32
C ILE A 71 -13.39 -2.96 -7.82
N ILE A 72 -14.63 -3.13 -8.30
CA ILE A 72 -15.08 -4.37 -8.95
C ILE A 72 -14.15 -4.72 -10.09
N LEU A 73 -13.87 -3.78 -11.00
CA LEU A 73 -13.01 -4.03 -12.17
C LEU A 73 -11.55 -4.33 -11.79
N LYS A 74 -11.04 -3.70 -10.73
CA LYS A 74 -9.70 -4.00 -10.22
C LYS A 74 -9.60 -5.40 -9.61
N LEU A 75 -10.67 -5.87 -8.98
CA LEU A 75 -10.73 -7.20 -8.35
C LEU A 75 -11.08 -8.30 -9.38
N HIS A 76 -12.02 -8.01 -10.28
CA HIS A 76 -12.63 -8.95 -11.22
C HIS A 76 -12.74 -8.30 -12.62
N PRO A 77 -11.72 -8.47 -13.48
CA PRO A 77 -11.70 -7.84 -14.81
C PRO A 77 -12.88 -8.22 -15.72
N CYS A 78 -13.37 -9.47 -15.62
CA CYS A 78 -14.44 -10.00 -16.46
C CYS A 78 -15.84 -9.43 -16.14
N GLU A 79 -16.02 -8.78 -14.99
CA GLU A 79 -17.29 -8.19 -14.56
C GLU A 79 -17.81 -7.14 -15.54
N LYS A 80 -16.91 -6.41 -16.22
CA LYS A 80 -17.30 -5.46 -17.25
C LYS A 80 -18.11 -6.12 -18.36
N THR A 81 -17.59 -7.23 -18.88
CA THR A 81 -18.19 -7.97 -19.99
C THR A 81 -19.48 -8.65 -19.53
N MET A 82 -19.49 -9.24 -18.34
CA MET A 82 -20.69 -9.86 -17.77
C MET A 82 -21.81 -8.83 -17.62
N HIS A 83 -21.52 -7.68 -17.00
CA HIS A 83 -22.49 -6.60 -16.83
C HIS A 83 -23.05 -6.09 -18.15
N GLN A 84 -22.19 -5.88 -19.16
CA GLN A 84 -22.61 -5.49 -20.51
C GLN A 84 -23.55 -6.53 -21.14
N ASN A 85 -23.20 -7.81 -21.07
CA ASN A 85 -24.04 -8.89 -21.60
C ASN A 85 -25.39 -8.96 -20.88
N THR A 86 -25.41 -8.78 -19.55
CA THR A 86 -26.64 -8.72 -18.76
C THR A 86 -27.52 -7.55 -19.18
N ILE A 87 -26.96 -6.35 -19.36
CA ILE A 87 -27.71 -5.17 -19.83
C ILE A 87 -28.31 -5.43 -21.22
N LEU A 88 -27.52 -5.95 -22.15
CA LEU A 88 -27.99 -6.23 -23.52
C LEU A 88 -29.10 -7.28 -23.52
N HIS A 89 -28.96 -8.34 -22.73
CA HIS A 89 -29.99 -9.36 -22.58
C HIS A 89 -31.28 -8.79 -21.97
N TRP A 90 -31.16 -7.97 -20.93
CA TRP A 90 -32.32 -7.34 -20.28
C TRP A 90 -33.05 -6.39 -21.22
N ALA A 91 -32.32 -5.57 -21.99
CA ALA A 91 -32.90 -4.66 -22.99
C ALA A 91 -33.65 -5.41 -24.11
N LYS A 92 -33.07 -6.52 -24.61
CA LYS A 92 -33.73 -7.39 -25.60
C LYS A 92 -35.05 -7.95 -25.07
N ASN A 93 -35.05 -8.47 -23.85
CA ASN A 93 -36.25 -9.03 -23.23
C ASN A 93 -37.31 -7.96 -22.97
N HIS A 94 -36.90 -6.77 -22.49
CA HIS A 94 -37.83 -5.65 -22.31
C HIS A 94 -38.49 -5.27 -23.64
N LYS A 95 -37.71 -5.12 -24.72
CA LYS A 95 -38.25 -4.85 -26.06
C LYS A 95 -39.25 -5.93 -26.49
N PHE A 96 -38.88 -7.20 -26.36
CA PHE A 96 -39.77 -8.32 -26.70
C PHE A 96 -41.10 -8.29 -25.92
N GLN A 97 -41.06 -7.94 -24.63
CA GLN A 97 -42.28 -7.79 -23.82
C GLN A 97 -43.13 -6.62 -24.29
N MET A 98 -42.52 -5.49 -24.67
CA MET A 98 -43.25 -4.33 -25.21
C MET A 98 -43.91 -4.66 -26.55
N ASP A 99 -43.19 -5.32 -27.46
CA ASP A 99 -43.71 -5.74 -28.78
C ASP A 99 -44.87 -6.73 -28.62
N LYS A 100 -44.73 -7.70 -27.69
CA LYS A 100 -45.79 -8.66 -27.35
C LYS A 100 -47.00 -7.96 -26.74
N ALA A 101 -46.78 -7.00 -25.82
CA ALA A 101 -47.87 -6.23 -25.23
C ALA A 101 -48.60 -5.38 -26.29
N GLY A 102 -47.86 -4.75 -27.20
CA GLY A 102 -48.42 -4.02 -28.35
C GLY A 102 -49.26 -4.92 -29.26
N ALA A 103 -48.75 -6.08 -29.67
CA ALA A 103 -49.50 -7.04 -30.47
C ALA A 103 -50.78 -7.54 -29.78
N VAL A 104 -50.76 -7.73 -28.46
CA VAL A 104 -51.95 -8.09 -27.68
C VAL A 104 -52.98 -6.95 -27.64
N LEU A 105 -52.53 -5.70 -27.57
CA LEU A 105 -53.42 -4.54 -27.63
C LEU A 105 -54.08 -4.41 -29.00
N GLU A 106 -53.31 -4.55 -30.08
CA GLU A 106 -53.82 -4.53 -31.47
C GLU A 106 -54.82 -5.67 -31.72
N ALA A 107 -54.49 -6.90 -31.31
CA ALA A 107 -55.42 -8.03 -31.42
C ALA A 107 -56.71 -7.83 -30.61
N LYS A 108 -56.68 -7.05 -29.52
CA LYS A 108 -57.87 -6.68 -28.74
C LYS A 108 -58.67 -5.54 -29.38
N SER A 109 -58.05 -4.61 -30.10
CA SER A 109 -58.78 -3.61 -30.90
C SER A 109 -59.48 -4.28 -32.09
N ASP A 110 -58.79 -5.14 -32.83
CA ASP A 110 -59.36 -5.81 -34.01
C ASP A 110 -60.60 -6.66 -33.69
N LYS A 111 -60.56 -7.42 -32.57
CA LYS A 111 -61.72 -8.18 -32.08
C LYS A 111 -62.88 -7.28 -31.63
N ARG A 112 -62.60 -6.11 -31.06
CA ARG A 112 -63.63 -5.13 -30.68
C ARG A 112 -64.29 -4.50 -31.91
N VAL A 113 -63.54 -4.25 -32.97
CA VAL A 113 -64.05 -3.74 -34.25
C VAL A 113 -64.94 -4.78 -34.95
N LEU A 114 -64.55 -6.06 -34.94
CA LEU A 114 -65.35 -7.15 -35.51
C LEU A 114 -66.68 -7.37 -34.77
N GLY A 115 -66.70 -7.19 -33.44
CA GLY A 115 -67.92 -7.29 -32.62
C GLY A 115 -68.92 -6.16 -32.80
N GLN A 116 -68.52 -5.02 -33.38
CA GLN A 116 -69.41 -3.88 -33.67
C GLN A 116 -70.06 -3.96 -35.06
N LYS A 117 -69.58 -4.83 -35.96
CA LYS A 117 -70.11 -5.03 -37.33
C LYS A 117 -71.25 -6.06 -37.42
N LEU A 118 -71.68 -6.63 -36.29
CA LEU A 118 -72.78 -7.60 -36.17
C LEU A 118 -73.97 -6.94 -35.43
N VAL A 119 -74.46 -5.83 -35.97
CA VAL A 119 -75.78 -5.20 -35.73
C VAL A 119 -76.17 -4.53 -37.04
#